data_AF-A0A534ITM1-F1
#
_entry.id   AF-A0A534ITM1-F1
#
_cell.length_a   1.000
_cell.length_b   1.000
_cell.length_c   1.000
_cell.angle_alpha   90.00
_cell.angle_beta   90.00
_cell.angle_gamma   90.00
#
_symmetry.space_group_name_H-M   'P 1'
#
loop_
_entity.id
_entity.type
_entity.pdbx_description
1 polymer ?
#
loop_
_entity_poly.entity_id
_entity_poly.type
_entity_poly.pdbx_seq_one_letter_code
_entity_poly.pdbx_strand_id
1 'polypeptide(L)'
;MAGIDTDLLPRGWERIGDVLILRIPRKLALWREDIATAYGDVLGAKTVVEDLAKIHGPWRVPEVRWLCGNGTETIHREGGVRFKLDVAATMFSSGNMEERSRISRVTRPGETVVDLFAGIGYFCLPIAVYANPRKIFACEINPVAYRYLLENIRLNRAGNVETRLGDCRETAPKGAADRVILGHFDASQYLDTAFEAATNRAMLHIHGLRRVPGPNARTSARGGELFAGSLTDSAASHGFEVRSVEPRIVKWYGPHRLHYVLDVSVERG
;
A
#
# COMPACT_ATOMS: atom_id res chain seq x y z
N MET A 1 15.39 3.10 37.78
CA MET A 1 14.83 1.86 37.22
C MET A 1 15.77 0.69 37.51
N ALA A 2 15.64 0.05 38.68
CA ALA A 2 16.40 -1.16 38.96
C ALA A 2 15.59 -2.37 38.43
N GLY A 3 16.17 -3.16 37.53
CA GLY A 3 15.58 -4.44 37.07
C GLY A 3 15.13 -4.52 35.62
N ILE A 4 15.20 -3.44 34.83
CA ILE A 4 14.97 -3.52 33.38
C ILE A 4 16.27 -3.95 32.69
N ASP A 5 16.22 -5.04 31.91
CA ASP A 5 17.30 -5.43 31.02
C ASP A 5 17.28 -4.52 29.78
N THR A 6 18.17 -3.54 29.76
CA THR A 6 18.22 -2.51 28.71
C THR A 6 18.63 -3.07 27.35
N ASP A 7 19.28 -4.23 27.29
CA ASP A 7 19.67 -4.86 26.02
C ASP A 7 18.46 -5.38 25.25
N LEU A 8 17.33 -5.60 25.95
CA LEU A 8 16.07 -6.02 25.36
C LEU A 8 15.20 -4.86 24.87
N LEU A 9 15.59 -3.59 25.09
CA LEU A 9 14.79 -2.45 24.68
C LEU A 9 14.60 -2.40 23.15
N PRO A 10 13.42 -1.98 22.65
CA PRO A 10 13.16 -1.92 21.21
C PRO A 10 14.16 -1.01 20.47
N ARG A 11 15.01 -1.58 19.61
CA ARG A 11 15.99 -0.80 18.83
C ARG A 11 15.42 -0.13 17.58
N GLY A 12 14.16 -0.39 17.26
CA GLY A 12 13.48 0.17 16.10
C GLY A 12 12.00 0.37 16.39
N TRP A 13 11.42 1.34 15.69
CA TRP A 13 10.03 1.76 15.83
C TRP A 13 9.51 2.25 14.48
N GLU A 14 8.19 2.25 14.32
CA GLU A 14 7.51 2.89 13.21
C GLU A 14 6.78 4.14 13.71
N ARG A 15 6.80 5.22 12.94
CA ARG A 15 6.09 6.45 13.27
C ARG A 15 5.10 6.79 12.17
N ILE A 16 3.85 6.95 12.55
CA ILE A 16 2.74 7.29 11.65
C ILE A 16 2.09 8.58 12.15
N GLY A 17 2.51 9.71 11.59
CA GLY A 17 2.09 11.03 12.03
C GLY A 17 2.56 11.25 13.48
N ASP A 18 1.62 11.42 14.40
CA ASP A 18 1.90 11.61 15.81
C ASP A 18 1.85 10.32 16.65
N VAL A 19 1.64 9.15 16.01
CA VAL A 19 1.57 7.84 16.69
C VAL A 19 2.87 7.08 16.50
N LEU A 20 3.41 6.56 17.60
CA LEU A 20 4.57 5.68 17.62
C LEU A 20 4.13 4.22 17.81
N ILE A 21 4.66 3.32 17.00
CA ILE A 21 4.36 1.90 17.03
C ILE A 21 5.63 1.15 17.45
N LEU A 22 5.55 0.45 18.57
CA LEU A 22 6.65 -0.32 19.16
C LEU A 22 6.40 -1.81 19.10
N ARG A 23 7.47 -2.61 19.03
CA ARG A 23 7.41 -4.05 19.34
C ARG A 23 8.13 -4.30 20.65
N ILE A 24 7.38 -4.62 21.69
CA ILE A 24 7.93 -4.84 23.03
C ILE A 24 8.11 -6.34 23.27
N PRO A 25 9.35 -6.82 23.54
CA PRO A 25 9.56 -8.22 23.86
C PRO A 25 8.73 -8.66 25.06
N ARG A 26 8.22 -9.90 25.05
CA ARG A 26 7.41 -10.45 26.16
C ARG A 26 8.13 -10.39 27.50
N LYS A 27 9.45 -10.50 27.52
CA LYS A 27 10.28 -10.38 28.73
C LYS A 27 10.17 -8.99 29.39
N LEU A 28 9.84 -7.97 28.61
CA LEU A 28 9.66 -6.59 29.10
C LEU A 28 8.20 -6.23 29.39
N ALA A 29 7.32 -7.24 29.53
CA ALA A 29 5.88 -7.06 29.67
C ALA A 29 5.45 -6.16 30.83
N LEU A 30 6.18 -6.20 31.95
CA LEU A 30 5.88 -5.44 33.16
C LEU A 30 6.22 -3.95 33.03
N TRP A 31 7.09 -3.57 32.09
CA TRP A 31 7.56 -2.19 31.90
C TRP A 31 6.99 -1.54 30.64
N ARG A 32 5.91 -2.08 30.05
CA ARG A 32 5.37 -1.57 28.77
C ARG A 32 5.01 -0.10 28.82
N GLU A 33 4.33 0.33 29.88
CA GLU A 33 3.89 1.72 30.03
C GLU A 33 5.08 2.67 30.27
N ASP A 34 6.05 2.25 31.09
CA ASP A 34 7.29 3.02 31.32
C ASP A 34 8.09 3.18 30.02
N ILE A 35 8.26 2.08 29.26
CA ILE A 35 8.94 2.08 27.96
C ILE A 35 8.18 3.00 26.98
N ALA A 36 6.87 2.85 26.90
CA ALA A 36 6.04 3.65 26.00
C ALA A 36 6.13 5.14 26.31
N THR A 37 6.04 5.52 27.59
CA THR A 37 6.15 6.90 28.06
C THR A 37 7.53 7.46 27.71
N ALA A 38 8.60 6.74 28.05
CA ALA A 38 9.97 7.18 27.74
C ALA A 38 10.20 7.38 26.24
N TYR A 39 9.75 6.46 25.38
CA TYR A 39 9.88 6.59 23.93
C TYR A 39 8.98 7.71 23.39
N GLY A 40 7.76 7.84 23.89
CA GLY A 40 6.82 8.88 23.51
C GLY A 40 7.37 10.27 23.80
N ASP A 41 7.91 10.49 25.00
CA ASP A 41 8.49 11.76 25.43
C ASP A 41 9.74 12.13 24.61
N VAL A 42 10.69 11.18 24.49
CA VAL A 42 11.97 11.43 23.80
C VAL A 42 11.77 11.63 22.30
N LEU A 43 10.86 10.87 21.67
CA LEU A 43 10.61 10.94 20.23
C LEU A 43 9.51 11.94 19.87
N GLY A 44 8.86 12.57 20.85
CA GLY A 44 7.79 13.55 20.62
C GLY A 44 6.58 12.95 19.91
N ALA A 45 6.10 11.79 20.37
CA ALA A 45 4.86 11.17 19.91
C ALA A 45 3.72 11.46 20.88
N LYS A 46 2.50 11.67 20.37
CA LYS A 46 1.32 11.94 21.21
C LYS A 46 0.68 10.66 21.74
N THR A 47 0.82 9.56 20.99
CA THR A 47 0.28 8.26 21.32
C THR A 47 1.33 7.20 21.04
N VAL A 48 1.43 6.21 21.90
CA VAL A 48 2.26 5.03 21.68
C VAL A 48 1.40 3.77 21.74
N VAL A 49 1.60 2.88 20.77
CA VAL A 49 0.96 1.57 20.70
C VAL A 49 1.99 0.45 20.54
N GLU A 50 1.66 -0.75 21.00
CA GLU A 50 2.43 -1.98 20.75
C GLU A 50 1.83 -2.73 19.56
N ASP A 51 2.64 -3.02 18.54
CA ASP A 51 2.30 -3.98 17.48
C ASP A 51 2.43 -5.41 18.03
N LEU A 52 1.30 -6.14 18.07
CA LEU A 52 1.24 -7.52 18.56
C LEU A 52 1.61 -8.56 17.48
N ALA A 53 2.06 -8.11 16.31
CA ALA A 53 2.49 -8.91 15.16
C ALA A 53 1.39 -9.86 14.64
N LYS A 54 0.13 -9.47 14.81
CA LYS A 54 -1.04 -10.20 14.33
C LYS A 54 -1.89 -9.31 13.43
N ILE A 55 -2.48 -9.93 12.43
CA ILE A 55 -3.31 -9.29 11.40
C ILE A 55 -4.57 -10.12 11.27
N HIS A 56 -5.74 -9.48 11.27
CA HIS A 56 -7.05 -10.13 11.33
C HIS A 56 -7.90 -9.88 10.09
N GLY A 57 -8.67 -10.92 9.75
CA GLY A 57 -9.74 -10.86 8.75
C GLY A 57 -9.27 -10.60 7.31
N PRO A 58 -10.22 -10.55 6.37
CA PRO A 58 -9.92 -10.32 4.96
C PRO A 58 -9.37 -8.91 4.68
N TRP A 59 -9.65 -7.94 5.56
CA TRP A 59 -9.19 -6.55 5.42
C TRP A 59 -7.83 -6.28 6.09
N ARG A 60 -7.20 -7.32 6.64
CA ARG A 60 -5.87 -7.27 7.23
C ARG A 60 -5.72 -6.20 8.31
N VAL A 61 -6.65 -6.14 9.26
CA VAL A 61 -6.62 -5.18 10.36
C VAL A 61 -5.50 -5.54 11.34
N PRO A 62 -4.58 -4.62 11.70
CA PRO A 62 -3.51 -4.92 12.66
C PRO A 62 -4.05 -5.07 14.08
N GLU A 63 -3.49 -6.00 14.86
CA GLU A 63 -3.76 -6.10 16.31
C GLU A 63 -2.72 -5.25 17.05
N VAL A 64 -3.19 -4.17 17.68
CA VAL A 64 -2.34 -3.28 18.48
C VAL A 64 -2.84 -3.21 19.91
N ARG A 65 -1.92 -3.00 20.86
CA ARG A 65 -2.25 -2.64 22.25
C ARG A 65 -1.95 -1.16 22.45
N TRP A 66 -2.94 -0.40 22.91
CA TRP A 66 -2.74 0.99 23.29
C TRP A 66 -1.97 1.07 24.61
N LEU A 67 -0.89 1.86 24.64
CA LEU A 67 -0.02 1.99 25.82
C LEU A 67 -0.14 3.36 26.49
N CYS A 68 -0.15 4.46 25.71
CA CYS A 68 -0.37 5.81 26.22
C CYS A 68 -0.87 6.78 25.13
N GLY A 69 -1.29 7.98 25.52
CA GLY A 69 -1.83 9.02 24.62
C GLY A 69 -3.35 9.10 24.66
N ASN A 70 -3.96 9.70 23.62
CA ASN A 70 -5.41 9.91 23.50
C ASN A 70 -5.89 9.50 22.09
N GLY A 71 -5.99 8.20 21.82
CA GLY A 71 -6.47 7.63 20.56
C GLY A 71 -5.38 7.33 19.53
N THR A 72 -5.73 6.53 18.52
CA THR A 72 -4.83 5.97 17.51
C THR A 72 -5.03 6.54 16.11
N GLU A 73 -5.96 7.50 15.98
CA GLU A 73 -6.18 8.27 14.75
C GLU A 73 -5.13 9.39 14.61
N THR A 74 -4.60 9.55 13.39
CA THR A 74 -3.49 10.44 13.10
C THR A 74 -3.52 10.91 11.65
N ILE A 75 -2.74 11.93 11.33
CA ILE A 75 -2.48 12.34 9.94
C ILE A 75 -0.99 12.13 9.66
N HIS A 76 -0.70 11.13 8.84
CA HIS A 76 0.63 10.89 8.30
C HIS A 76 0.88 11.77 7.07
N ARG A 77 2.12 12.23 6.87
CA ARG A 77 2.49 13.09 5.73
C ARG A 77 3.65 12.45 4.99
N GLU A 78 3.48 12.23 3.69
CA GLU A 78 4.55 11.76 2.81
C GLU A 78 4.56 12.56 1.52
N GLY A 79 5.72 13.13 1.18
CA GLY A 79 5.89 13.83 -0.10
C GLY A 79 4.82 14.87 -0.39
N GLY A 80 4.32 15.59 0.64
CA GLY A 80 3.27 16.59 0.53
C GLY A 80 1.82 16.07 0.55
N VAL A 81 1.61 14.75 0.47
CA VAL A 81 0.29 14.10 0.60
C VAL A 81 -0.01 13.83 2.07
N ARG A 82 -1.27 14.01 2.47
CA ARG A 82 -1.78 13.77 3.83
C ARG A 82 -2.65 12.52 3.85
N PHE A 83 -2.34 11.59 4.76
CA PHE A 83 -3.09 10.37 4.99
C PHE A 83 -3.60 10.35 6.42
N LYS A 84 -4.86 10.68 6.61
CA LYS A 84 -5.60 10.41 7.83
C LYS A 84 -5.95 8.93 7.89
N LEU A 85 -5.72 8.33 9.06
CA LEU A 85 -5.98 6.93 9.34
C LEU A 85 -6.01 6.67 10.84
N ASP A 86 -6.61 5.55 11.23
CA ASP A 86 -6.41 4.94 12.54
C ASP A 86 -5.46 3.74 12.41
N VAL A 87 -4.33 3.81 13.13
CA VAL A 87 -3.29 2.77 13.08
C VAL A 87 -3.74 1.44 13.70
N ALA A 88 -4.80 1.44 14.50
CA ALA A 88 -5.42 0.24 15.05
C ALA A 88 -6.46 -0.39 14.11
N ALA A 89 -6.92 0.36 13.10
CA ALA A 89 -7.99 -0.09 12.20
C ALA A 89 -7.53 -0.31 10.76
N THR A 90 -6.40 0.27 10.36
CA THR A 90 -5.90 0.21 8.98
C THR A 90 -4.38 0.01 8.95
N MET A 91 -3.92 -0.87 8.07
CA MET A 91 -2.48 -1.03 7.83
C MET A 91 -1.94 0.15 7.02
N PHE A 92 -0.79 0.68 7.40
CA PHE A 92 -0.05 1.62 6.56
C PHE A 92 1.41 1.14 6.44
N SER A 93 1.89 1.04 5.21
CA SER A 93 3.22 0.51 4.93
C SER A 93 4.18 1.65 4.60
N SER A 94 4.93 2.13 5.59
CA SER A 94 5.90 3.25 5.43
C SER A 94 6.97 2.93 4.38
N GLY A 95 7.38 1.66 4.27
CA GLY A 95 8.39 1.24 3.28
C GLY A 95 7.95 1.31 1.81
N ASN A 96 6.71 1.71 1.50
CA ASN A 96 6.26 1.89 0.11
C ASN A 96 6.32 3.36 -0.34
N MET A 97 6.89 4.27 0.47
CA MET A 97 6.94 5.71 0.17
C MET A 97 7.56 6.00 -1.20
N GLU A 98 8.68 5.37 -1.55
CA GLU A 98 9.33 5.58 -2.86
C GLU A 98 8.43 5.15 -4.01
N GLU A 99 7.74 4.02 -3.88
CA GLU A 99 6.81 3.52 -4.91
C GLU A 99 5.56 4.41 -5.03
N ARG A 100 5.01 4.89 -3.90
CA ARG A 100 3.93 5.89 -3.89
C ARG A 100 4.35 7.20 -4.55
N SER A 101 5.60 7.64 -4.35
CA SER A 101 6.12 8.82 -5.06
C SER A 101 6.44 8.54 -6.52
N ARG A 102 6.79 7.31 -6.90
CA ARG A 102 7.16 6.95 -8.27
C ARG A 102 5.93 6.92 -9.17
N ILE A 103 4.83 6.32 -8.70
CA ILE A 103 3.64 6.14 -9.53
C ILE A 103 3.10 7.47 -10.05
N SER A 104 3.17 8.53 -9.26
CA SER A 104 2.76 9.87 -9.68
C SER A 104 3.68 10.50 -10.73
N ARG A 105 4.96 10.14 -10.75
CA ARG A 105 5.93 10.62 -11.76
C ARG A 105 5.82 9.92 -13.10
N VAL A 106 5.41 8.65 -13.09
CA VAL A 106 5.24 7.85 -14.32
C VAL A 106 3.83 7.94 -14.91
N THR A 107 2.86 8.44 -14.14
CA THR A 107 1.52 8.79 -14.63
C THR A 107 1.60 10.04 -15.47
N ARG A 108 1.03 10.00 -16.69
CA ARG A 108 1.07 11.14 -17.61
C ARG A 108 -0.13 12.07 -17.35
N PRO A 109 0.05 13.40 -17.52
CA PRO A 109 -1.07 14.32 -17.46
C PRO A 109 -2.20 13.94 -18.41
N GLY A 110 -3.43 14.05 -17.92
CA GLY A 110 -4.63 13.72 -18.70
C GLY A 110 -5.01 12.24 -18.75
N GLU A 111 -4.22 11.32 -18.17
CA GLU A 111 -4.61 9.91 -18.05
C GLU A 111 -5.84 9.73 -17.17
N THR A 112 -6.67 8.75 -17.52
CA THR A 112 -7.69 8.18 -16.64
C THR A 112 -7.11 6.98 -15.92
N VAL A 113 -7.14 7.00 -14.58
CA VAL A 113 -6.54 5.96 -13.75
C VAL A 113 -7.61 5.17 -13.02
N VAL A 114 -7.44 3.86 -12.94
CA VAL A 114 -8.25 2.98 -12.08
C VAL A 114 -7.33 2.36 -11.03
N ASP A 115 -7.58 2.65 -9.76
CA ASP A 115 -6.94 2.01 -8.61
C ASP A 115 -7.88 0.93 -8.07
N LEU A 116 -7.53 -0.34 -8.25
CA LEU A 116 -8.38 -1.47 -7.86
C LEU A 116 -8.36 -1.75 -6.34
N PHE A 117 -7.38 -1.20 -5.61
CA PHE A 117 -7.17 -1.44 -4.18
C PHE A 117 -6.72 -0.15 -3.49
N ALA A 118 -7.59 0.86 -3.51
CA ALA A 118 -7.21 2.22 -3.15
C ALA A 118 -6.76 2.37 -1.68
N GLY A 119 -7.26 1.53 -0.77
CA GLY A 119 -7.05 1.67 0.66
C GLY A 119 -7.58 3.01 1.14
N ILE A 120 -6.75 3.72 1.90
CA ILE A 120 -7.01 5.12 2.30
C ILE A 120 -6.53 6.15 1.26
N GLY A 121 -6.13 5.66 0.07
CA GLY A 121 -5.67 6.45 -1.06
C GLY A 121 -4.18 6.32 -1.38
N TYR A 122 -3.57 5.15 -1.11
CA TYR A 122 -2.11 4.97 -1.14
C TYR A 122 -1.46 5.42 -2.44
N PHE A 123 -2.03 5.03 -3.58
CA PHE A 123 -1.48 5.38 -4.89
C PHE A 123 -2.32 6.46 -5.58
N CYS A 124 -3.65 6.41 -5.47
CA CYS A 124 -4.50 7.40 -6.12
C CYS A 124 -4.27 8.84 -5.63
N LEU A 125 -3.96 9.08 -4.34
CA LEU A 125 -3.76 10.45 -3.84
C LEU A 125 -2.44 11.08 -4.32
N PRO A 126 -1.28 10.41 -4.25
CA PRO A 126 -0.07 10.94 -4.89
C PRO A 126 -0.27 11.27 -6.37
N ILE A 127 -0.99 10.41 -7.11
CA ILE A 127 -1.29 10.66 -8.52
C ILE A 127 -2.19 11.90 -8.68
N ALA A 128 -3.28 11.99 -7.90
CA ALA A 128 -4.19 13.12 -7.94
C ALA A 128 -3.48 14.46 -7.68
N VAL A 129 -2.54 14.47 -6.73
CA VAL A 129 -1.82 15.68 -6.30
C VAL A 129 -0.73 16.09 -7.28
N TYR A 130 -0.01 15.13 -7.89
CA TYR A 130 1.23 15.43 -8.63
C TYR A 130 1.20 15.15 -10.12
N ALA A 131 0.30 14.28 -10.61
CA ALA A 131 0.32 13.82 -12.00
C ALA A 131 -0.65 14.58 -12.93
N ASN A 132 -1.54 15.41 -12.39
CA ASN A 132 -2.62 16.06 -13.14
C ASN A 132 -3.45 15.09 -14.03
N PRO A 133 -3.99 13.99 -13.46
CA PRO A 133 -4.80 13.06 -14.22
C PRO A 133 -6.16 13.67 -14.56
N ARG A 134 -6.77 13.22 -15.66
CA ARG A 134 -8.12 13.64 -16.04
C ARG A 134 -9.15 13.18 -15.01
N LYS A 135 -9.03 11.92 -14.58
CA LYS A 135 -9.96 11.27 -13.65
C LYS A 135 -9.26 10.10 -12.97
N ILE A 136 -9.59 9.84 -11.71
CA ILE A 136 -9.18 8.63 -11.03
C ILE A 136 -10.42 7.92 -10.48
N PHE A 137 -10.55 6.62 -10.71
CA PHE A 137 -11.53 5.77 -10.03
C PHE A 137 -10.81 4.94 -8.97
N ALA A 138 -11.21 5.11 -7.71
CA ALA A 138 -10.59 4.46 -6.56
C ALA A 138 -11.58 3.43 -5.97
N CYS A 139 -11.33 2.15 -6.20
CA CYS A 139 -12.12 1.05 -5.67
C CYS A 139 -11.56 0.62 -4.31
N GLU A 140 -12.44 0.47 -3.32
CA GLU A 140 -12.05 0.00 -1.99
C GLU A 140 -13.16 -0.84 -1.36
N ILE A 141 -12.82 -2.04 -0.89
CA ILE A 141 -13.78 -3.01 -0.34
C ILE A 141 -13.98 -2.84 1.17
N ASN A 142 -12.97 -2.37 1.90
CA ASN A 142 -13.02 -2.16 3.33
C ASN A 142 -13.73 -0.84 3.64
N PRO A 143 -14.93 -0.85 4.26
CA PRO A 143 -15.69 0.35 4.57
C PRO A 143 -14.94 1.30 5.53
N VAL A 144 -14.06 0.79 6.39
CA VAL A 144 -13.24 1.63 7.27
C VAL A 144 -12.19 2.39 6.47
N ALA A 145 -11.44 1.71 5.60
CA ALA A 145 -10.46 2.35 4.73
C ALA A 145 -11.12 3.33 3.77
N TYR A 146 -12.30 2.99 3.23
CA TYR A 146 -13.10 3.86 2.37
C TYR A 146 -13.51 5.17 3.06
N ARG A 147 -13.91 5.14 4.34
CA ARG A 147 -14.19 6.37 5.10
C ARG A 147 -12.97 7.27 5.17
N TYR A 148 -11.80 6.71 5.48
CA TYR A 148 -10.55 7.46 5.47
C TYR A 148 -10.17 7.97 4.07
N LEU A 149 -10.39 7.19 3.01
CA LEU A 149 -10.19 7.62 1.63
C LEU A 149 -11.00 8.89 1.32
N LEU A 150 -12.28 8.92 1.69
CA LEU A 150 -13.13 10.10 1.51
C LEU A 150 -12.60 11.33 2.25
N GLU A 151 -12.14 11.16 3.50
CA GLU A 151 -11.53 12.24 4.27
C GLU A 151 -10.21 12.70 3.64
N ASN A 152 -9.39 11.76 3.18
CA ASN A 152 -8.09 12.05 2.57
C ASN A 152 -8.22 12.76 1.23
N ILE A 153 -9.24 12.45 0.44
CA ILE A 153 -9.55 13.20 -0.79
C ILE A 153 -9.83 14.67 -0.46
N ARG A 154 -10.63 14.94 0.58
CA ARG A 154 -10.92 16.31 1.04
C ARG A 154 -9.65 16.99 1.56
N LEU A 155 -8.86 16.29 2.38
CA LEU A 155 -7.60 16.81 2.91
C LEU A 155 -6.62 17.17 1.79
N ASN A 156 -6.54 16.40 0.71
CA ASN A 156 -5.59 16.66 -0.38
C ASN A 156 -6.17 17.49 -1.52
N ARG A 157 -7.43 17.94 -1.42
CA ARG A 157 -8.15 18.65 -2.49
C ARG A 157 -8.15 17.87 -3.82
N ALA A 158 -8.23 16.55 -3.74
CA ALA A 158 -8.14 15.63 -4.87
C ALA A 158 -9.51 15.46 -5.57
N GLY A 159 -10.08 16.56 -6.08
CA GLY A 159 -11.45 16.59 -6.62
C GLY A 159 -11.69 15.74 -7.87
N ASN A 160 -10.63 15.26 -8.52
CA ASN A 160 -10.67 14.37 -9.67
C ASN A 160 -10.76 12.88 -9.31
N VAL A 161 -10.78 12.53 -8.01
CA VAL A 161 -10.92 11.15 -7.52
C VAL A 161 -12.40 10.82 -7.28
N GLU A 162 -12.90 9.81 -7.97
CA GLU A 162 -14.19 9.19 -7.75
C GLU A 162 -14.02 7.88 -6.99
N THR A 163 -14.62 7.79 -5.82
CA THR A 163 -14.50 6.62 -4.93
C THR A 163 -15.64 5.64 -5.14
N ARG A 164 -15.34 4.35 -5.18
CA ARG A 164 -16.32 3.27 -5.31
C ARG A 164 -16.15 2.26 -4.19
N LEU A 165 -17.16 2.15 -3.34
CA LEU A 165 -17.17 1.20 -2.22
C LEU A 165 -17.66 -0.15 -2.74
N GLY A 166 -16.86 -1.20 -2.56
CA GLY A 166 -17.21 -2.56 -2.95
C GLY A 166 -16.05 -3.33 -3.54
N ASP A 167 -16.35 -4.53 -4.03
CA ASP A 167 -15.37 -5.35 -4.74
C ASP A 167 -15.02 -4.74 -6.10
N CYS A 168 -13.73 -4.61 -6.40
CA CYS A 168 -13.29 -3.99 -7.65
C CYS A 168 -13.76 -4.75 -8.90
N ARG A 169 -14.04 -6.05 -8.79
CA ARG A 169 -14.64 -6.87 -9.86
C ARG A 169 -16.03 -6.38 -10.27
N GLU A 170 -16.75 -5.76 -9.34
CA GLU A 170 -18.10 -5.23 -9.56
C GLU A 170 -18.07 -3.72 -9.79
N THR A 171 -17.18 -3.02 -9.09
CA THR A 171 -17.21 -1.56 -9.06
C THR A 171 -16.28 -0.89 -10.06
N ALA A 172 -15.24 -1.55 -10.57
CA ALA A 172 -14.31 -0.92 -11.51
C ALA A 172 -15.04 -0.55 -12.83
N PRO A 173 -14.78 0.64 -13.40
CA PRO A 173 -15.33 0.99 -14.70
C PRO A 173 -14.68 0.15 -15.79
N LYS A 174 -15.47 -0.30 -16.76
CA LYS A 174 -14.98 -1.06 -17.92
C LYS A 174 -14.54 -0.13 -19.05
N GLY A 175 -13.42 -0.46 -19.71
CA GLY A 175 -12.94 0.25 -20.90
C GLY A 175 -12.58 1.72 -20.69
N ALA A 176 -12.18 2.12 -19.48
CA ALA A 176 -12.02 3.52 -19.10
C ALA A 176 -10.58 3.92 -18.75
N ALA A 177 -9.71 2.96 -18.40
CA ALA A 177 -8.42 3.23 -17.79
C ALA A 177 -7.27 3.25 -18.81
N ASP A 178 -6.56 4.38 -18.90
CA ASP A 178 -5.24 4.45 -19.53
C ASP A 178 -4.17 3.82 -18.62
N ARG A 179 -4.45 3.78 -17.31
CA ARG A 179 -3.58 3.17 -16.30
C ARG A 179 -4.39 2.43 -15.24
N VAL A 180 -4.00 1.19 -14.94
CA VAL A 180 -4.62 0.39 -13.87
C VAL A 180 -3.58 0.07 -12.82
N ILE A 181 -3.93 0.28 -11.55
CA ILE A 181 -3.07 0.01 -10.40
C ILE A 181 -3.63 -1.19 -9.65
N LEU A 182 -2.82 -2.23 -9.52
CA LEU A 182 -3.13 -3.42 -8.75
C LEU A 182 -2.19 -3.46 -7.53
N GLY A 183 -2.44 -2.56 -6.58
CA GLY A 183 -1.62 -2.31 -5.39
C GLY A 183 -1.69 -3.37 -4.28
N HIS A 184 -2.09 -4.61 -4.59
CA HIS A 184 -2.28 -5.69 -3.62
C HIS A 184 -1.36 -6.88 -3.92
N PHE A 185 -0.97 -7.67 -2.91
CA PHE A 185 -0.07 -8.81 -3.14
C PHE A 185 -0.71 -9.98 -3.87
N ASP A 186 -2.04 -10.03 -3.86
CA ASP A 186 -2.85 -11.01 -4.60
C ASP A 186 -3.31 -10.47 -5.97
N ALA A 187 -2.67 -9.41 -6.50
CA ALA A 187 -3.05 -8.74 -7.74
C ALA A 187 -3.21 -9.69 -8.94
N SER A 188 -2.47 -10.81 -8.97
CA SER A 188 -2.56 -11.79 -10.05
C SER A 188 -3.95 -12.44 -10.17
N GLN A 189 -4.77 -12.40 -9.12
CA GLN A 189 -6.15 -12.91 -9.15
C GLN A 189 -7.14 -11.91 -9.77
N TYR A 190 -6.69 -10.70 -10.10
CA TYR A 190 -7.53 -9.58 -10.58
C TYR A 190 -7.08 -9.07 -11.95
N LEU A 191 -6.31 -9.89 -12.69
CA LEU A 191 -5.83 -9.53 -14.02
C LEU A 191 -7.00 -9.30 -14.98
N ASP A 192 -8.00 -10.18 -14.96
CA ASP A 192 -9.20 -10.04 -15.79
C ASP A 192 -9.91 -8.70 -15.52
N THR A 193 -10.10 -8.33 -14.25
CA THR A 193 -10.66 -7.02 -13.88
C THR A 193 -9.82 -5.86 -14.39
N ALA A 194 -8.49 -5.99 -14.37
CA ALA A 194 -7.60 -4.95 -14.89
C ALA A 194 -7.72 -4.82 -16.42
N PHE A 195 -7.82 -5.92 -17.16
CA PHE A 195 -8.03 -5.90 -18.61
C PHE A 195 -9.43 -5.42 -18.99
N GLU A 196 -10.47 -5.78 -18.23
CA GLU A 196 -11.81 -5.24 -18.43
C GLU A 196 -11.85 -3.72 -18.21
N ALA A 197 -11.08 -3.19 -17.26
CA ALA A 197 -11.00 -1.76 -16.99
C ALA A 197 -10.18 -0.97 -18.01
N ALA A 198 -9.21 -1.61 -18.67
CA ALA A 198 -8.28 -0.99 -19.59
C ALA A 198 -8.95 -0.47 -20.88
N THR A 199 -8.49 0.70 -21.37
CA THR A 199 -8.78 1.15 -22.74
C THR A 199 -7.97 0.37 -23.77
N ASN A 200 -8.04 0.73 -25.06
CA ASN A 200 -7.30 0.04 -26.13
C ASN A 200 -5.77 0.06 -25.94
N ARG A 201 -5.22 0.99 -25.17
CA ARG A 201 -3.79 1.04 -24.81
C ARG A 201 -3.70 1.41 -23.34
N ALA A 202 -3.12 0.56 -22.51
CA ALA A 202 -3.06 0.80 -21.08
C ALA A 202 -1.72 0.40 -20.45
N MET A 203 -1.43 1.01 -19.31
CA MET A 203 -0.32 0.65 -18.43
C MET A 203 -0.86 -0.01 -17.15
N LEU A 204 -0.46 -1.25 -16.87
CA LEU A 204 -0.84 -1.96 -15.65
C LEU A 204 0.32 -1.98 -14.66
N HIS A 205 0.06 -1.66 -13.39
CA HIS A 205 1.04 -1.75 -12.30
C HIS A 205 0.67 -2.89 -11.37
N ILE A 206 1.33 -4.04 -11.54
CA ILE A 206 0.95 -5.29 -10.88
C ILE A 206 1.90 -5.54 -9.71
N HIS A 207 1.41 -5.35 -8.48
CA HIS A 207 2.19 -5.61 -7.27
C HIS A 207 2.14 -7.10 -6.90
N GLY A 208 3.19 -7.60 -6.26
CA GLY A 208 3.15 -8.96 -5.72
C GLY A 208 4.31 -9.30 -4.80
N LEU A 209 4.24 -10.49 -4.22
CA LEU A 209 5.28 -11.04 -3.35
C LEU A 209 5.96 -12.23 -4.01
N ARG A 210 7.29 -12.18 -4.06
CA ARG A 210 8.13 -13.28 -4.53
C ARG A 210 8.92 -13.88 -3.36
N ARG A 211 8.93 -15.21 -3.26
CA ARG A 211 9.87 -15.92 -2.39
C ARG A 211 11.22 -16.02 -3.09
N VAL A 212 12.30 -15.66 -2.40
CA VAL A 212 13.67 -15.70 -2.93
C VAL A 212 14.60 -16.48 -1.98
N PRO A 213 15.59 -17.24 -2.49
CA PRO A 213 16.44 -18.12 -1.67
C PRO A 213 17.24 -17.41 -0.58
N GLY A 214 17.46 -16.10 -0.70
CA GLY A 214 18.16 -15.28 0.29
C GLY A 214 18.55 -13.92 -0.27
N PRO A 215 19.11 -13.02 0.57
CA PRO A 215 19.53 -11.68 0.15
C PRO A 215 20.64 -11.68 -0.91
N ASN A 216 21.44 -12.76 -1.00
CA ASN A 216 22.52 -12.91 -1.97
C ASN A 216 22.11 -13.66 -3.24
N ALA A 217 20.84 -14.08 -3.36
CA ALA A 217 20.36 -14.66 -4.60
C ALA A 217 20.42 -13.58 -5.68
N ARG A 218 21.10 -13.86 -6.81
CA ARG A 218 21.10 -12.96 -7.96
C ARG A 218 19.64 -12.63 -8.28
N THR A 219 19.26 -11.37 -8.11
CA THR A 219 17.93 -10.85 -8.47
C THR A 219 17.72 -10.85 -9.99
N SER A 220 18.68 -11.37 -10.75
CA SER A 220 18.73 -11.52 -12.22
C SER A 220 17.64 -12.39 -12.83
N ALA A 221 16.75 -12.97 -12.02
CA ALA A 221 15.52 -13.55 -12.55
C ALA A 221 14.68 -12.41 -13.14
N ARG A 222 14.78 -12.27 -14.47
CA ARG A 222 13.90 -11.50 -15.35
C ARG A 222 12.49 -11.61 -14.80
N GLY A 223 11.98 -10.55 -14.19
CA GLY A 223 10.70 -10.59 -13.47
C GLY A 223 9.49 -10.99 -14.34
N GLY A 224 9.67 -11.13 -15.65
CA GLY A 224 8.69 -11.71 -16.57
C GLY A 224 8.35 -13.19 -16.31
N GLU A 225 9.26 -14.02 -15.80
CA GLU A 225 9.00 -15.48 -15.69
C GLU A 225 7.95 -15.86 -14.64
N LEU A 226 7.66 -15.00 -13.67
CA LEU A 226 6.77 -15.34 -12.54
C LEU A 226 5.27 -15.21 -12.87
N PHE A 227 4.94 -14.51 -13.96
CA PHE A 227 3.56 -14.25 -14.36
C PHE A 227 3.34 -14.34 -15.88
N ALA A 228 4.38 -14.63 -16.68
CA ALA A 228 4.26 -14.60 -18.14
C ALA A 228 3.11 -15.46 -18.66
N GLY A 229 2.87 -16.66 -18.10
CA GLY A 229 1.74 -17.51 -18.47
C GLY A 229 0.41 -16.84 -18.18
N SER A 230 0.06 -16.67 -16.91
CA SER A 230 -1.24 -16.12 -16.50
C SER A 230 -1.53 -14.71 -17.03
N LEU A 231 -0.51 -13.85 -17.12
CA LEU A 231 -0.65 -12.50 -17.66
C LEU A 231 -0.93 -12.50 -19.16
N THR A 232 -0.20 -13.32 -19.91
CA THR A 232 -0.39 -13.41 -21.37
C THR A 232 -1.72 -14.09 -21.70
N ASP A 233 -2.08 -15.14 -20.95
CA ASP A 233 -3.34 -15.85 -21.13
C ASP A 233 -4.54 -14.95 -20.82
N SER A 234 -4.50 -14.20 -19.71
CA SER A 234 -5.53 -13.23 -19.34
C SER A 234 -5.58 -12.04 -20.31
N ALA A 235 -4.44 -11.56 -20.79
CA ALA A 235 -4.40 -10.54 -21.85
C ALA A 235 -5.10 -11.03 -23.11
N ALA A 236 -4.71 -12.21 -23.61
CA ALA A 236 -5.24 -12.79 -24.84
C ALA A 236 -6.74 -13.06 -24.75
N SER A 237 -7.24 -13.57 -23.61
CA SER A 237 -8.67 -13.82 -23.39
C SER A 237 -9.51 -12.54 -23.42
N HIS A 238 -8.91 -11.38 -23.15
CA HIS A 238 -9.56 -10.06 -23.20
C HIS A 238 -9.26 -9.29 -24.51
N GLY A 239 -8.54 -9.90 -25.45
CA GLY A 239 -8.17 -9.30 -26.74
C GLY A 239 -6.99 -8.33 -26.66
N PHE A 240 -6.15 -8.43 -25.64
CA PHE A 240 -4.95 -7.64 -25.47
C PHE A 240 -3.68 -8.42 -25.80
N GLU A 241 -2.70 -7.71 -26.36
CA GLU A 241 -1.33 -8.15 -26.51
C GLU A 241 -0.45 -7.42 -25.49
N VAL A 242 0.43 -8.16 -24.82
CA VAL A 242 1.44 -7.59 -23.92
C VAL A 242 2.60 -7.04 -24.75
N ARG A 243 2.82 -5.72 -24.70
CA ARG A 243 3.86 -5.01 -25.46
C ARG A 243 5.20 -4.99 -24.72
N SER A 244 5.17 -4.78 -23.41
CA SER A 244 6.37 -4.79 -22.56
C SER A 244 6.03 -5.15 -21.12
N VAL A 245 7.03 -5.71 -20.41
CA VAL A 245 6.97 -6.01 -18.98
C VAL A 245 8.26 -5.53 -18.33
N GLU A 246 8.17 -4.51 -17.47
CA GLU A 246 9.30 -3.95 -16.74
C GLU A 246 9.19 -4.29 -15.24
N PRO A 247 10.04 -5.21 -14.72
CA PRO A 247 10.00 -5.57 -13.32
C PRO A 247 10.80 -4.61 -12.45
N ARG A 248 10.27 -4.31 -11.26
CA ARG A 248 10.94 -3.48 -10.25
C ARG A 248 10.82 -4.10 -8.86
N ILE A 249 11.89 -4.00 -8.10
CA ILE A 249 11.90 -4.38 -6.67
C ILE A 249 11.49 -3.14 -5.88
N VAL A 250 10.44 -3.26 -5.07
CA VAL A 250 10.00 -2.19 -4.16
C VAL A 250 10.78 -2.27 -2.86
N LYS A 251 10.75 -3.43 -2.19
CA LYS A 251 11.46 -3.65 -0.93
C LYS A 251 11.53 -5.12 -0.54
N TRP A 252 12.33 -5.40 0.49
CA TRP A 252 12.17 -6.61 1.28
C TRP A 252 10.92 -6.51 2.15
N TYR A 253 10.02 -7.49 2.03
CA TYR A 253 8.83 -7.59 2.87
C TYR A 253 9.10 -8.42 4.14
N GLY A 254 10.12 -9.28 4.10
CA GLY A 254 10.59 -10.07 5.23
C GLY A 254 11.67 -11.04 4.79
N PRO A 255 12.12 -11.94 5.69
CA PRO A 255 13.09 -12.97 5.34
C PRO A 255 12.61 -13.76 4.13
N HIS A 256 13.44 -13.81 3.09
CA HIS A 256 13.16 -14.52 1.83
C HIS A 256 11.93 -14.04 1.06
N ARG A 257 11.35 -12.85 1.37
CA ARG A 257 10.18 -12.31 0.67
C ARG A 257 10.46 -10.93 0.13
N LEU A 258 10.27 -10.78 -1.18
CA LEU A 258 10.51 -9.57 -1.93
C LEU A 258 9.19 -9.02 -2.47
N HIS A 259 8.89 -7.76 -2.19
CA HIS A 259 7.81 -7.04 -2.84
C HIS A 259 8.34 -6.47 -4.17
N TYR A 260 7.67 -6.82 -5.27
CA TYR A 260 7.95 -6.28 -6.60
C TYR A 260 6.69 -5.61 -7.18
N VAL A 261 6.92 -4.82 -8.23
CA VAL A 261 5.88 -4.32 -9.14
C VAL A 261 6.30 -4.65 -10.58
N LEU A 262 5.35 -5.04 -11.42
CA LEU A 262 5.53 -5.16 -12.86
C LEU A 262 4.79 -3.99 -13.52
N ASP A 263 5.51 -3.15 -14.26
CA ASP A 263 4.92 -2.16 -15.14
C ASP A 263 4.70 -2.83 -16.51
N VAL A 264 3.44 -3.01 -16.91
CA VAL A 264 3.05 -3.79 -18.10
C VAL A 264 2.33 -2.89 -19.10
N SER A 265 2.90 -2.70 -20.28
CA SER A 265 2.22 -2.03 -21.38
C SER A 265 1.40 -3.04 -22.17
N VAL A 266 0.12 -2.75 -22.40
CA VAL A 266 -0.80 -3.62 -23.14
C VAL A 266 -1.52 -2.83 -24.22
N GLU A 267 -1.87 -3.52 -25.31
CA GLU A 267 -2.60 -2.93 -26.43
C GLU A 267 -3.63 -3.93 -26.96
N ARG A 268 -4.84 -3.48 -27.25
CA ARG A 268 -5.90 -4.30 -27.84
C ARG A 268 -5.53 -4.62 -29.29
N GLY A 269 -5.53 -5.91 -29.63
CA GLY A 269 -5.31 -6.43 -30.99
C GLY A 269 -6.51 -6.24 -31.91
#